data_AF-A0A183NCI7-F1
#
_entry.id   AF-A0A183NCI7-F1
#
_cell.length_a   1.000
_cell.length_b   1.000
_cell.length_c   1.000
_cell.angle_alpha   90.00
_cell.angle_beta   90.00
_cell.angle_gamma   90.00
#
_symmetry.space_group_name_H-M   'P 1'
#
loop_
_entity.id
_entity.type
_entity.pdbx_description
1 polymer ?
#
loop_
_entity_poly.entity_id
_entity_poly.type
_entity_poly.pdbx_seq_one_letter_code
_entity_poly.pdbx_strand_id
1 'polypeptide(L)'
;MSDGVYFILLLGLLGNYFVPLHAYHITPTTDAQKLANLQVAFQLAHDVEGIDLEYNQPESVLRHDLKATLRLLYTLYNRYGDIQ
;
A
#
# COMPACT_ATOMS: atom_id res chain seq x y z
N MET A 1 4.81 -12.35 0.03
CA MET A 1 4.71 -11.06 -0.69
C MET A 1 3.73 -10.11 0.01
N SER A 2 3.68 -10.10 1.35
CA SER A 2 2.77 -9.23 2.15
C SER A 2 3.58 -8.37 3.10
N ASP A 3 4.73 -7.92 2.62
CA ASP A 3 5.71 -7.12 3.33
C ASP A 3 5.47 -5.61 3.18
N GLY A 4 4.45 -5.20 2.41
CA GLY A 4 4.06 -3.81 2.20
C GLY A 4 4.96 -3.03 1.26
N VAL A 5 6.19 -3.49 1.02
CA VAL A 5 7.19 -2.80 0.18
C VAL A 5 6.67 -2.55 -1.23
N TYR A 6 6.11 -3.58 -1.88
CA TYR A 6 5.59 -3.43 -3.23
C TYR A 6 4.38 -2.50 -3.31
N PHE A 7 3.57 -2.39 -2.26
CA PHE A 7 2.46 -1.43 -2.23
C PHE A 7 2.95 0.01 -2.17
N ILE A 8 3.96 0.28 -1.34
CA ILE A 8 4.59 1.60 -1.25
C ILE A 8 5.20 1.99 -2.60
N LEU A 9 5.95 1.07 -3.22
CA LEU A 9 6.56 1.32 -4.52
C LEU A 9 5.50 1.53 -5.62
N LEU A 10 4.44 0.73 -5.62
CA LEU A 10 3.34 0.87 -6.58
C LEU A 10 2.66 2.23 -6.44
N LEU A 11 2.36 2.69 -5.22
CA LEU A 11 1.77 4.01 -4.97
C LEU A 11 2.67 5.14 -5.48
N GLY A 12 3.98 5.09 -5.20
CA GLY A 12 4.92 6.09 -5.73
C GLY A 12 4.97 6.11 -7.25
N LEU A 13 5.01 4.92 -7.89
CA LEU A 13 5.01 4.81 -9.35
C LEU A 13 3.71 5.34 -9.97
N LEU A 14 2.56 5.04 -9.39
CA LEU A 14 1.26 5.50 -9.89
C LEU A 14 1.06 7.01 -9.68
N GLY A 15 1.44 7.53 -8.50
CA GLY A 15 1.34 8.96 -8.18
C GLY A 15 2.48 9.81 -8.76
N ASN A 16 3.41 9.21 -9.50
CA ASN A 16 4.57 9.86 -10.13
C ASN A 16 5.46 10.60 -9.11
N TYR A 17 5.70 9.99 -7.95
CA TYR A 17 6.63 10.47 -6.92
C TYR A 17 7.49 9.35 -6.35
N PHE A 18 8.57 9.74 -5.69
CA PHE A 18 9.45 8.80 -5.01
C PHE A 18 9.17 8.75 -3.51
N VAL A 19 8.96 7.55 -2.96
CA VAL A 19 8.91 7.35 -1.51
C VAL A 19 10.33 7.13 -1.00
N PRO A 20 10.85 7.97 -0.09
CA PRO A 20 12.20 7.82 0.45
C PRO A 20 12.41 6.45 1.09
N LEU A 21 13.54 5.79 0.77
CA LEU A 21 13.85 4.45 1.27
C LEU A 21 13.98 4.35 2.79
N HIS A 22 14.23 5.47 3.48
CA HIS A 22 14.28 5.52 4.94
C HIS A 22 12.89 5.61 5.60
N ALA A 23 11.84 5.86 4.82
CA ALA A 23 10.46 5.97 5.31
C ALA A 23 9.80 4.60 5.56
N TYR A 24 10.43 3.51 5.11
CA TYR A 24 9.90 2.16 5.25
C TYR A 24 11.02 1.12 5.32
N HIS A 25 10.68 -0.10 5.71
CA HIS A 25 11.62 -1.22 5.79
C HIS A 25 11.72 -1.93 4.43
N ILE A 26 12.83 -1.75 3.70
CA ILE A 26 13.04 -2.36 2.37
C ILE A 26 13.10 -3.90 2.46
N THR A 27 13.66 -4.43 3.54
CA THR A 27 13.81 -5.87 3.80
C THR A 27 13.19 -6.22 5.16
N PRO A 28 11.86 -6.20 5.30
CA PRO A 28 11.22 -6.45 6.58
C PRO A 28 11.33 -7.94 6.95
N THR A 29 11.88 -8.22 8.13
CA THR A 29 12.07 -9.57 8.66
C THR A 29 11.02 -9.95 9.69
N THR A 30 10.37 -8.97 10.32
CA THR A 30 9.35 -9.17 11.35
C THR A 30 7.98 -8.71 10.91
N ASP A 31 6.92 -9.31 11.46
CA ASP A 31 5.55 -8.92 11.14
C ASP A 31 5.24 -7.48 11.57
N ALA A 32 5.90 -6.99 12.62
CA ALA A 32 5.82 -5.58 13.02
C ALA A 32 6.36 -4.63 11.93
N GLN A 33 7.50 -4.98 11.32
CA GLN A 33 8.06 -4.19 10.21
C GLN A 33 7.17 -4.23 8.95
N LYS A 34 6.60 -5.41 8.64
CA LYS A 34 5.65 -5.54 7.53
C LYS A 34 4.38 -4.73 7.78
N LEU A 35 3.86 -4.75 9.01
CA LEU A 35 2.70 -3.95 9.41
C LEU A 35 2.99 -2.45 9.28
N ALA A 36 4.16 -2.00 9.76
CA ALA A 36 4.58 -0.61 9.62
C ALA A 36 4.66 -0.18 8.15
N ASN A 37 5.19 -1.02 7.26
CA ASN A 37 5.18 -0.74 5.82
C ASN A 37 3.77 -0.64 5.24
N LEU A 38 2.86 -1.54 5.64
CA LEU A 38 1.47 -1.48 5.21
C LEU A 38 0.78 -0.22 5.73
N GLN A 39 1.03 0.19 6.97
CA GLN A 39 0.53 1.46 7.50
C GLN A 39 1.04 2.66 6.69
N VAL A 40 2.32 2.68 6.32
CA VAL A 40 2.89 3.73 5.43
C VAL A 40 2.18 3.74 4.08
N ALA A 41 1.97 2.58 3.46
CA ALA A 41 1.24 2.49 2.19
C ALA A 41 -0.20 3.03 2.30
N PHE A 42 -0.90 2.70 3.38
CA PHE A 42 -2.27 3.16 3.60
C PHE A 42 -2.33 4.67 3.87
N GLN A 43 -1.37 5.19 4.63
CA GLN A 43 -1.24 6.62 4.86
C GLN A 43 -0.99 7.38 3.55
N LEU A 44 -0.08 6.88 2.70
CA LEU A 44 0.19 7.47 1.39
C LEU A 44 -1.04 7.43 0.48
N ALA A 45 -1.77 6.31 0.46
CA ALA A 45 -3.00 6.20 -0.32
C ALA A 45 -4.07 7.22 0.14
N HIS A 46 -4.20 7.46 1.44
CA HIS A 46 -5.14 8.44 1.96
C HIS A 46 -4.67 9.88 1.72
N ASP A 47 -3.46 10.23 2.17
CA ASP A 47 -2.96 11.61 2.20
C ASP A 47 -2.59 12.15 0.82
N VAL A 48 -1.98 11.30 -0.02
CA VAL A 48 -1.45 11.73 -1.33
C VAL A 48 -2.49 11.50 -2.43
N GLU A 49 -3.13 10.33 -2.43
CA GLU A 49 -4.04 9.95 -3.51
C GLU A 49 -5.51 10.30 -3.26
N GLY A 50 -5.85 10.64 -2.01
CA GLY A 50 -7.23 10.85 -1.57
C GLY A 50 -8.06 9.57 -1.63
N ILE A 51 -7.42 8.40 -1.55
CA ILE A 51 -8.08 7.10 -1.59
C ILE A 51 -8.41 6.68 -0.16
N ASP A 52 -9.71 6.63 0.14
CA ASP A 52 -10.14 6.14 1.43
C ASP A 52 -10.23 4.61 1.45
N LEU A 53 -9.40 4.00 2.31
CA LEU A 53 -9.28 2.55 2.46
C LEU A 53 -9.97 2.06 3.73
N GLU A 54 -11.02 2.75 4.22
CA GLU A 54 -11.71 2.48 5.49
C GLU A 54 -12.06 0.99 5.74
N TYR A 55 -12.35 0.25 4.67
CA TYR A 55 -12.72 -1.17 4.74
C TYR A 55 -11.55 -2.15 4.79
N ASN A 56 -10.33 -1.67 4.55
CA ASN A 56 -9.11 -2.46 4.56
C ASN A 56 -8.32 -2.10 5.82
N GLN A 57 -8.10 -3.07 6.70
CA GLN A 57 -7.18 -2.92 7.82
C GLN A 57 -5.80 -3.41 7.35
N PRO A 58 -4.70 -2.69 7.61
CA PRO A 58 -3.33 -3.14 7.29
C PRO A 58 -3.06 -4.56 7.78
N GLU A 59 -3.61 -4.92 8.94
CA GLU A 59 -3.52 -6.25 9.57
C GLU A 59 -4.19 -7.34 8.73
N SER A 60 -5.29 -7.04 8.04
CA SER A 60 -5.96 -8.01 7.16
C SER A 60 -5.10 -8.36 5.95
N VAL A 61 -4.40 -7.37 5.39
CA VAL A 61 -3.46 -7.58 4.28
C VAL A 61 -2.23 -8.36 4.76
N LEU A 62 -1.73 -8.04 5.96
CA LEU A 62 -0.64 -8.79 6.60
C LEU A 62 -1.01 -10.27 6.81
N ARG A 63 -2.26 -10.56 7.18
CA ARG A 63 -2.81 -11.92 7.35
C ARG A 63 -3.12 -12.64 6.04
N HIS A 64 -2.72 -12.08 4.89
CA HIS A 64 -2.97 -12.65 3.56
C HIS A 64 -4.46 -12.75 3.20
N ASP A 65 -5.31 -11.82 3.67
CA ASP A 65 -6.69 -11.74 3.20
C ASP A 65 -6.71 -11.34 1.72
N LEU A 66 -7.05 -12.31 0.86
CA LEU A 66 -7.15 -12.13 -0.58
C LEU A 66 -8.20 -11.08 -0.96
N LYS A 67 -9.32 -11.01 -0.23
CA LYS A 67 -10.40 -10.07 -0.51
C LYS A 67 -9.97 -8.64 -0.22
N ALA A 68 -9.28 -8.42 0.89
CA ALA A 68 -8.72 -7.11 1.24
C ALA A 68 -7.66 -6.67 0.21
N THR A 69 -6.75 -7.59 -0.15
CA THR A 69 -5.69 -7.35 -1.13
C THR A 69 -6.25 -6.98 -2.51
N LEU A 70 -7.21 -7.74 -3.01
CA LEU A 70 -7.83 -7.49 -4.31
C LEU A 70 -8.64 -6.19 -4.34
N ARG A 71 -9.35 -5.86 -3.25
CA ARG A 71 -10.06 -4.58 -3.14
C ARG A 71 -9.10 -3.40 -3.25
N LEU A 72 -7.99 -3.45 -2.53
CA LEU A 72 -6.98 -2.39 -2.57
C LEU A 72 -6.40 -2.22 -3.99
N LEU A 73 -6.00 -3.33 -4.63
CA LEU A 73 -5.50 -3.31 -6.00
C LEU A 73 -6.55 -2.80 -7.00
N TYR A 74 -7.81 -3.20 -6.83
CA TYR A 74 -8.91 -2.76 -7.70
C TYR A 74 -9.22 -1.28 -7.53
N THR A 75 -9.18 -0.75 -6.30
CA THR A 75 -9.35 0.69 -6.03
C THR A 75 -8.23 1.49 -6.69
N LEU A 76 -6.97 1.05 -6.56
CA LEU A 76 -5.84 1.66 -7.27
C LEU A 76 -6.04 1.59 -8.78
N TYR A 77 -6.42 0.44 -9.32
CA TYR A 77 -6.69 0.28 -10.75
C TYR A 77 -7.78 1.25 -11.23
N ASN A 78 -8.90 1.41 -10.52
CA ASN A 78 -9.93 2.36 -10.95
C ASN A 78 -9.49 3.82 -10.87
N ARG A 79 -8.65 4.17 -9.88
CA ARG A 79 -8.14 5.54 -9.72
C ARG A 79 -7.18 5.93 -10.85
N TYR A 80 -6.35 4.98 -11.29
CA TYR A 80 -5.26 5.22 -12.24
C TYR A 80 -5.50 4.63 -13.64
N GLY A 81 -6.54 3.82 -13.79
CA GLY A 81 -6.89 3.15 -15.06
C GLY A 81 -7.50 4.08 -16.10
N ASP A 82 -7.95 5.26 -15.69
CA ASP A 82 -8.38 6.34 -16.59
C ASP A 82 -7.22 7.25 -17.04
N ILE A 83 -5.96 6.93 -16.71
CA ILE A 83 -4.81 7.60 -17.29
C ILE A 83 -4.70 7.18 -18.76
N GLN A 84 -5.23 8.02 -19.66
CA GLN A 84 -5.02 7.96 -21.11
C GLN A 84 -3.62 8.42 -21.52
#